data_AF-A0A936M106-F1
#
_entry.id   AF-A0A936M106-F1
#
_cell.length_a   1.000
_cell.length_b   1.000
_cell.length_c   1.000
_cell.angle_alpha   90.00
_cell.angle_beta   90.00
_cell.angle_gamma   90.00
#
_symmetry.space_group_name_H-M   'P 1'
#
loop_
_entity.id
_entity.type
_entity.pdbx_description
1 polymer ?
#
loop_
_entity_poly.entity_id
_entity_poly.type
_entity_poly.pdbx_seq_one_letter_code
_entity_poly.pdbx_strand_id
1 'polypeptide(L)'
;MAKCLQCGGRLARIHRTFRDRLRFAAIYRCRDCGARQEQEHWYSAFFGPASRCPSCGTYRLQRLREVDRIDRVSRNPISFIQRILGGQLHRCGYCRLQFYDLRPIAPSPKVAAPQAPGSETPPGPL
;
A
#
# COMPACT_ATOMS: atom_id res chain seq x y z
N MET A 1 -7.42 12.50 20.34
CA MET A 1 -8.78 12.45 19.73
C MET A 1 -8.61 12.56 18.22
N ALA A 2 -9.15 11.60 17.45
CA ALA A 2 -9.06 11.66 16.00
C ALA A 2 -9.89 12.85 15.48
N LYS A 3 -9.32 13.63 14.57
CA LYS A 3 -9.99 14.76 13.90
C LYS A 3 -10.46 14.34 12.52
N CYS A 4 -11.61 14.87 12.09
CA CYS A 4 -12.07 14.63 10.73
C CYS A 4 -11.07 15.21 9.72
N LEU A 5 -10.76 14.45 8.67
CA LEU A 5 -9.83 14.82 7.59
C LEU A 5 -10.46 15.83 6.61
N GLN A 6 -11.80 15.90 6.61
CA GLN A 6 -12.57 16.78 5.72
C GLN A 6 -12.89 18.12 6.39
N CYS A 7 -13.39 18.09 7.63
CA CYS A 7 -13.92 19.28 8.30
C CYS A 7 -13.23 19.60 9.64
N GLY A 8 -12.22 18.84 10.07
CA GLY A 8 -11.52 19.03 11.36
C GLY A 8 -12.35 18.71 12.61
N GLY A 9 -13.65 18.44 12.43
CA GLY A 9 -14.63 18.16 13.48
C GLY A 9 -14.38 16.88 14.28
N ARG A 10 -15.22 16.66 15.30
CA ARG A 10 -15.08 15.53 16.22
C ARG A 10 -15.60 14.24 15.58
N LEU A 11 -14.77 13.19 15.67
CA LEU A 11 -15.12 11.86 15.20
C LEU A 11 -15.79 11.06 16.34
N ALA A 12 -17.02 10.61 16.09
CA ALA A 12 -17.73 9.69 16.98
C ALA A 12 -17.60 8.26 16.44
N ARG A 13 -17.25 7.31 17.31
CA ARG A 13 -17.20 5.89 16.93
C ARG A 13 -18.63 5.38 16.73
N ILE A 14 -18.91 4.75 15.59
CA ILE A 14 -20.23 4.17 15.31
C ILE A 14 -20.26 2.66 15.52
N HIS A 15 -21.47 2.12 15.69
CA HIS A 15 -21.69 0.69 15.77
C HIS A 15 -21.30 0.02 14.43
N ARG A 16 -20.53 -1.05 14.52
CA ARG A 16 -20.06 -1.83 13.36
C ARG A 16 -21.00 -3.01 13.17
N THR A 17 -21.51 -3.21 11.96
CA THR A 17 -22.24 -4.45 11.62
C THR A 17 -21.30 -5.66 11.62
N PHE A 18 -21.84 -6.88 11.56
CA PHE A 18 -21.04 -8.11 11.53
C PHE A 18 -20.04 -8.12 10.36
N ARG A 19 -20.46 -7.70 9.16
CA ARG A 19 -19.58 -7.52 7.99
C ARG A 19 -18.54 -6.41 8.21
N ASP A 20 -18.92 -5.33 8.87
CA ASP A 20 -18.01 -4.22 9.16
C ASP A 20 -16.94 -4.62 10.20
N ARG A 21 -17.25 -5.48 11.18
CA ARG A 21 -16.25 -6.01 12.12
C ARG A 21 -15.20 -6.88 11.46
N LEU A 22 -15.54 -7.55 10.36
CA LEU A 22 -14.59 -8.37 9.63
C LEU A 22 -13.62 -7.49 8.81
N ARG A 23 -14.11 -6.37 8.27
CA ARG A 23 -13.35 -5.47 7.38
C ARG A 23 -12.65 -4.30 8.08
N PHE A 24 -13.22 -3.76 9.17
CA PHE A 24 -12.79 -2.48 9.74
C PHE A 24 -12.53 -2.52 11.25
N ALA A 25 -11.30 -2.16 11.65
CA ALA A 25 -10.85 -2.10 13.04
C ALA A 25 -11.57 -1.03 13.87
N ALA A 26 -12.02 0.03 13.21
CA ALA A 26 -12.95 0.99 13.76
C ALA A 26 -13.61 1.77 12.62
N ILE A 27 -14.88 2.14 12.80
CA ILE A 27 -15.55 3.09 11.91
C ILE A 27 -15.93 4.31 12.74
N TYR A 28 -15.56 5.47 12.24
CA TYR A 28 -15.86 6.76 12.83
C TYR A 28 -16.77 7.54 11.88
N ARG A 29 -17.71 8.27 12.47
CA ARG A 29 -18.56 9.22 11.75
C ARG A 29 -18.30 10.60 12.33
N CYS A 30 -18.01 11.57 11.48
CA CYS A 30 -17.93 12.95 11.92
C CYS A 30 -19.32 13.45 12.30
N ARG A 31 -19.43 14.15 13.45
CA ARG A 31 -20.71 14.75 13.87
C ARG A 31 -21.09 15.97 13.05
N ASP A 32 -20.11 16.72 12.56
CA ASP A 32 -20.32 18.00 11.89
C ASP A 32 -20.60 17.80 10.39
N CYS A 33 -19.75 17.05 9.69
CA CYS A 33 -19.89 16.84 8.24
C CYS A 33 -20.43 15.46 7.84
N GLY A 34 -20.74 14.58 8.80
CA GLY A 34 -21.28 13.24 8.53
C GLY A 34 -20.31 12.26 7.86
N ALA A 35 -19.09 12.71 7.51
CA ALA A 35 -18.08 11.93 6.81
C ALA A 35 -17.75 10.63 7.56
N ARG A 36 -17.80 9.51 6.84
CA ARG A 36 -17.45 8.18 7.34
C ARG A 36 -15.96 7.96 7.15
N GLN A 37 -15.24 7.75 8.24
CA GLN A 37 -13.83 7.37 8.24
C GLN A 37 -13.68 5.96 8.75
N GLU A 38 -13.03 5.13 7.94
CA GLU A 38 -12.82 3.72 8.23
C GLU A 38 -11.35 3.52 8.57
N GLN A 39 -11.08 2.91 9.71
CA GLN A 39 -9.78 2.32 9.99
C GLN A 39 -9.86 0.85 9.60
N GLU A 40 -9.13 0.47 8.57
CA GLU A 40 -8.95 -0.92 8.17
C GLU A 40 -8.23 -1.70 9.29
N HIS A 41 -8.52 -2.99 9.42
CA HIS A 41 -7.71 -3.86 10.27
C HIS A 41 -6.28 -3.99 9.74
N TRP A 42 -5.33 -4.21 10.66
CA TRP A 42 -3.95 -4.52 10.31
C TRP A 42 -3.84 -5.72 9.36
N TYR A 43 -4.76 -6.70 9.48
CA TYR A 43 -4.78 -7.88 8.63
C TYR A 43 -5.54 -7.72 7.30
N SER A 44 -6.33 -6.66 7.11
CA SER A 44 -6.98 -6.39 5.80
C SER A 44 -5.95 -6.16 4.71
N ALA A 45 -4.74 -5.71 5.06
CA ALA A 45 -3.62 -5.67 4.14
C ALA A 45 -3.27 -7.05 3.56
N PHE A 46 -3.54 -8.15 4.30
CA PHE A 46 -3.31 -9.53 3.86
C PHE A 46 -4.48 -10.16 3.08
N PHE A 47 -5.68 -9.58 3.15
CA PHE A 47 -6.87 -10.10 2.46
C PHE A 47 -7.32 -9.13 1.36
N GLY A 48 -6.99 -9.45 0.11
CA GLY A 48 -7.38 -8.66 -1.06
C GLY A 48 -6.77 -9.21 -2.35
N PRO A 49 -7.28 -8.82 -3.53
CA PRO A 49 -6.79 -9.31 -4.82
C PRO A 49 -5.40 -8.78 -5.20
N ALA A 50 -4.94 -7.71 -4.53
CA ALA A 50 -3.65 -7.09 -4.75
C ALA A 50 -2.85 -6.99 -3.44
N SER A 51 -1.52 -7.04 -3.57
CA SER A 51 -0.60 -6.85 -2.45
C SER A 51 -0.65 -5.40 -1.92
N ARG A 52 -0.60 -5.24 -0.59
CA ARG A 52 -0.60 -3.95 0.12
C ARG A 52 0.53 -3.93 1.14
N CYS A 53 1.09 -2.76 1.40
CA CYS A 53 2.07 -2.61 2.47
C CYS A 53 1.42 -2.88 3.85
N PRO A 54 1.98 -3.77 4.68
CA PRO A 54 1.42 -4.08 6.00
C PRO A 54 1.59 -2.93 7.01
N SER A 55 2.49 -1.98 6.76
CA SER A 55 2.74 -0.85 7.66
C SER A 55 1.90 0.39 7.34
N CYS A 56 1.79 0.77 6.06
CA CYS A 56 1.09 1.99 5.64
C CYS A 56 -0.17 1.75 4.81
N GLY A 57 -0.48 0.49 4.45
CA GLY A 57 -1.66 0.15 3.64
C GLY A 57 -1.60 0.58 2.17
N THR A 58 -0.51 1.20 1.71
CA THR A 58 -0.41 1.70 0.33
C THR A 58 -0.24 0.55 -0.68
N TYR A 59 -0.79 0.74 -1.88
CA TYR A 59 -0.63 -0.12 -3.06
C TYR A 59 0.59 0.22 -3.94
N ARG A 60 1.30 1.33 -3.66
CA ARG A 60 2.50 1.73 -4.39
C ARG A 60 3.67 0.86 -3.95
N LEU A 61 3.72 -0.34 -4.52
CA LEU A 61 4.74 -1.34 -4.27
C LEU A 61 5.63 -1.50 -5.50
N GLN A 62 6.91 -1.78 -5.25
CA GLN A 62 7.88 -2.18 -6.27
C GLN A 62 8.22 -3.65 -6.06
N ARG A 63 8.26 -4.41 -7.16
CA ARG A 63 8.73 -5.80 -7.13
C ARG A 63 10.25 -5.81 -7.15
N LEU A 64 10.86 -6.49 -6.19
CA LEU A 64 12.31 -6.70 -6.15
C LEU A 64 12.60 -8.18 -6.45
N ARG A 65 13.75 -8.44 -7.09
CA ARG A 65 14.24 -9.80 -7.32
C ARG A 65 14.97 -10.35 -6.09
N GLU A 66 15.69 -9.48 -5.40
CA GLU A 66 16.53 -9.83 -4.27
C GLU A 66 16.31 -8.85 -3.11
N VAL A 67 16.59 -9.31 -1.90
CA VAL A 67 16.48 -8.51 -0.67
C VAL A 67 17.54 -7.43 -0.67
N ASP A 68 17.12 -6.18 -0.64
CA ASP A 68 18.03 -5.06 -0.43
C ASP A 68 18.51 -5.09 1.03
N ARG A 69 19.82 -5.04 1.27
CA ARG A 69 20.37 -5.06 2.64
C ARG A 69 20.17 -3.74 3.38
N ILE A 70 19.90 -2.66 2.65
CA ILE A 70 19.78 -1.31 3.21
C ILE A 70 18.41 -1.11 3.88
N ASP A 71 17.37 -1.69 3.29
CA ASP A 71 15.99 -1.44 3.68
C ASP A 71 15.47 -2.48 4.70
N ARG A 72 14.57 -2.07 5.59
CA ARG A 72 14.07 -2.93 6.67
C ARG A 72 13.17 -4.03 6.11
N VAL A 73 13.43 -5.29 6.48
CA VAL A 73 12.60 -6.44 6.10
C VAL A 73 11.53 -6.71 7.16
N SER A 74 10.29 -6.99 6.74
CA SER A 74 9.20 -7.36 7.64
C SER A 74 9.52 -8.70 8.32
N ARG A 75 9.41 -8.74 9.64
CA ARG A 75 9.56 -9.97 10.44
C ARG A 75 8.22 -10.64 10.74
N ASN A 76 7.18 -10.31 9.96
CA ASN A 76 5.85 -10.86 10.20
C ASN A 76 5.86 -12.35 9.82
N PRO A 77 5.32 -13.24 10.67
CA PRO A 77 5.27 -14.67 10.40
C PRO A 77 4.54 -14.98 9.10
N ILE A 78 3.53 -14.18 8.74
CA ILE A 78 2.79 -14.26 7.48
C ILE A 78 3.72 -14.06 6.27
N SER A 79 4.60 -13.04 6.31
CA SER A 79 5.56 -12.81 5.23
C SER A 79 6.59 -13.95 5.14
N PHE A 80 6.95 -14.57 6.27
CA PHE A 80 7.83 -15.73 6.26
C PHE A 80 7.15 -16.96 5.64
N ILE A 81 5.90 -17.24 6.00
CA ILE A 81 5.09 -18.31 5.39
C ILE A 81 4.96 -18.06 3.88
N GLN A 82 4.66 -16.83 3.48
CA GLN A 82 4.56 -16.45 2.08
C GLN A 82 5.90 -16.61 1.34
N ARG A 83 7.04 -16.38 2.00
CA ARG A 83 8.36 -16.69 1.43
C ARG A 83 8.54 -18.18 1.15
N ILE A 84 8.12 -19.04 2.09
CA ILE A 84 8.20 -20.50 1.93
C ILE A 84 7.31 -20.98 0.78
N LEU A 85 6.14 -20.36 0.59
CA LEU A 85 5.22 -20.66 -0.51
C LEU A 85 5.66 -20.08 -1.87
N GLY A 86 6.86 -19.50 -2.00
CA GLY A 86 7.34 -18.92 -3.26
C GLY A 86 6.81 -17.52 -3.56
N GLY A 87 6.40 -16.78 -2.53
CA GLY A 87 5.97 -15.39 -2.62
C GLY A 87 7.05 -14.49 -3.21
N GLN A 88 6.60 -13.44 -3.90
CA GLN A 88 7.48 -12.45 -4.51
C GLN A 88 7.88 -11.40 -3.47
N LEU A 89 9.10 -10.88 -3.59
CA LEU A 89 9.58 -9.81 -2.73
C LEU A 89 9.06 -8.46 -3.22
N HIS A 90 8.45 -7.72 -2.31
CA HIS A 90 7.86 -6.42 -2.53
C HIS A 90 8.50 -5.39 -1.61
N ARG A 91 8.68 -4.17 -2.13
CA ARG A 91 9.15 -3.00 -1.38
C ARG A 91 8.11 -1.90 -1.44
N CYS A 92 7.81 -1.31 -0.29
CA CYS A 92 6.96 -0.13 -0.23
C CYS A 92 7.74 1.14 -0.63
N GLY A 93 7.24 1.93 -1.58
CA GLY A 93 7.90 3.19 -1.96
C GLY A 93 7.90 4.28 -0.87
N TYR A 94 6.98 4.22 0.09
CA TYR A 94 6.89 5.19 1.18
C TYR A 94 7.66 4.75 2.42
N CYS A 95 7.29 3.60 2.98
CA CYS A 95 7.90 3.10 4.20
C CYS A 95 9.26 2.42 3.99
N ARG A 96 9.65 2.17 2.72
CA ARG A 96 10.82 1.38 2.33
C ARG A 96 10.87 -0.04 2.94
N LEU A 97 9.77 -0.49 3.53
CA LEU A 97 9.65 -1.83 4.11
C LEU A 97 9.63 -2.88 2.98
N GLN A 98 10.47 -3.90 3.14
CA GLN A 98 10.50 -5.07 2.28
C GLN A 98 9.69 -6.21 2.89
N PHE A 99 8.88 -6.90 2.11
CA PHE A 99 8.07 -8.03 2.57
C PHE A 99 7.81 -9.01 1.42
N TYR A 100 7.58 -10.27 1.76
CA TYR A 100 7.14 -11.27 0.80
C TYR A 100 5.61 -11.29 0.74
N ASP A 101 5.07 -11.43 -0.47
CA ASP A 101 3.64 -11.62 -0.72
C ASP A 101 3.43 -12.49 -1.97
N LEU A 102 2.43 -13.37 -1.94
CA LEU A 102 2.06 -14.21 -3.09
C LEU A 102 1.19 -13.44 -4.09
N ARG A 103 0.58 -12.34 -3.67
CA ARG A 103 -0.38 -11.61 -4.48
C ARG A 103 0.30 -10.66 -5.46
N PRO A 104 -0.28 -10.45 -6.66
CA PRO A 104 0.24 -9.50 -7.63
C PRO A 104 0.10 -8.05 -7.11
N ILE A 105 1.05 -7.20 -7.48
CA ILE A 105 0.95 -5.75 -7.24
C ILE A 105 -0.26 -5.23 -8.01
N ALA A 106 -1.05 -4.36 -7.37
CA ALA A 106 -2.12 -3.66 -8.07
C ALA A 106 -1.51 -2.97 -9.30
N PRO A 107 -2.08 -3.10 -10.51
CA PRO A 107 -1.56 -2.41 -11.67
C PRO A 107 -1.58 -0.91 -11.35
N SER A 108 -0.39 -0.33 -11.14
CA SER A 108 -0.26 1.12 -11.20
C SER A 108 -0.77 1.53 -12.57
N PRO A 109 -1.58 2.60 -12.72
CA PRO A 109 -1.86 3.13 -14.04
C PRO A 109 -0.51 3.34 -14.71
N LYS A 110 -0.22 2.54 -15.74
CA LYS A 110 1.03 2.63 -16.49
C LYS A 110 1.03 4.03 -17.10
N VAL A 111 1.67 4.99 -16.42
CA VAL A 111 2.16 6.16 -17.11
C VAL A 111 3.20 5.59 -18.05
N ALA A 112 2.86 5.57 -19.34
CA ALA A 112 3.76 5.16 -20.40
C ALA A 112 5.11 5.82 -20.14
N ALA A 113 6.17 5.02 -20.06
CA ALA A 113 7.52 5.55 -19.94
C ALA A 113 7.70 6.61 -21.05
N PRO A 114 8.19 7.82 -20.74
CA PRO A 114 8.58 8.74 -21.79
C PRO A 114 9.62 8.03 -22.65
N GLN A 115 9.27 7.78 -23.91
CA GLN A 115 10.20 7.34 -24.93
C GLN A 115 11.34 8.35 -24.94
N ALA A 116 12.58 7.87 -24.76
CA ALA A 116 13.76 8.71 -24.89
C ALA A 116 13.72 9.42 -26.26
N PRO A 117 13.85 10.76 -26.32
CA PRO A 117 13.94 11.46 -27.59
C PRO A 117 15.24 11.04 -28.30
N GLY A 118 15.13 10.86 -29.61
CA GLY A 118 16.10 10.22 -30.46
C GLY A 118 17.50 10.84 -30.43
N SER A 119 18.46 9.99 -30.73
CA SER A 119 19.81 10.38 -31.14
C SER A 119 19.76 11.08 -32.50
N GLU A 120 19.68 12.42 -32.50
CA GLU A 120 20.11 13.20 -33.65
C GLU A 120 21.63 13.36 -33.59
N THR A 121 22.32 12.68 -34.51
CA THR A 121 23.74 12.85 -34.79
C THR A 121 24.01 14.29 -35.23
N PRO A 122 24.93 15.05 -34.59
CA PRO A 122 25.25 16.39 -35.05
C PRO A 122 25.99 16.33 -36.39
N PRO A 123 25.67 17.20 -37.38
CA PRO A 123 26.49 17.33 -38.58
C PRO A 123 27.86 17.94 -38.21
N GLY A 124 28.93 17.30 -38.67
CA GLY A 124 30.31 17.74 -38.43
C GLY A 124 30.63 19.09 -39.09
N PRO A 125 31.64 19.81 -38.59
CA PRO A 125 32.03 21.10 -39.13
C PRO A 125 32.81 20.98 -40.45
N LEU A 126 32.67 22.04 -41.26
CA LEU A 126 33.25 22.30 -42.57
C LEU A 126 34.78 22.16 -42.65
#